data_AF-A0A9P6CT33-F1
#
_entry.id   AF-A0A9P6CT33-F1
#
_cell.length_a   1.000
_cell.length_b   1.000
_cell.length_c   1.000
_cell.angle_alpha   90.00
_cell.angle_beta   90.00
_cell.angle_gamma   90.00
#
_symmetry.space_group_name_H-M   'P 1'
#
loop_
_entity.id
_entity.type
_entity.pdbx_description
1 polymer ?
#
loop_
_entity_poly.entity_id
_entity_poly.type
_entity_poly.pdbx_seq_one_letter_code
_entity_poly.pdbx_strand_id
1 'polypeptide(L)'
;MLAMEVGHRVNMEGGTACCRKTSPHGLIDCIACLNDAWSILLEALDPENRSHAEWILKAAQQAGPTGIGKSDILAFWRKALASSHQPEVAVIIDQMVEASIPQIYWTGYDSLVLISAHVVPKWSVTISKDPLLYVFPRRWLDIRGIKVPDFWQAALRAVMGLVVFRPGISQTEIRWRLRSVYDRQEINEVLRYLYREGHLEQRLGHHPVLHAALPPFDDEEELKVHWFIGEKHWYQV
;
A
#
# COMPACT_ATOMS: atom_id res chain seq x y z
N MET A 1 -33.53 -7.62 15.49
CA MET A 1 -32.32 -8.03 16.22
C MET A 1 -31.55 -8.93 15.26
N LEU A 2 -30.60 -8.36 14.50
CA LEU A 2 -29.83 -9.10 13.50
C LEU A 2 -28.94 -10.11 14.22
N ALA A 3 -28.95 -11.37 13.77
CA ALA A 3 -28.06 -12.40 14.30
C ALA A 3 -26.62 -11.87 14.24
N MET A 4 -25.96 -11.76 15.39
CA MET A 4 -24.53 -11.48 15.45
C MET A 4 -23.82 -12.68 14.83
N GLU A 5 -23.46 -12.56 13.55
CA GLU A 5 -22.59 -13.54 12.91
C GLU A 5 -21.28 -13.65 13.70
N VAL A 6 -20.97 -14.88 14.11
CA VAL A 6 -19.94 -15.20 15.09
C VAL A 6 -18.59 -14.64 14.63
N GLY A 7 -17.93 -13.84 15.47
CA GLY A 7 -16.57 -13.35 15.25
C GLY A 7 -16.43 -12.01 14.52
N HIS A 8 -17.51 -11.44 13.95
CA HIS A 8 -17.43 -10.09 13.39
C HIS A 8 -17.33 -9.00 14.47
N ARG A 9 -16.73 -7.86 14.11
CA ARG A 9 -16.46 -6.69 14.99
C ARG A 9 -15.51 -6.96 16.16
N VAL A 10 -14.81 -8.09 16.14
CA VAL A 10 -13.78 -8.45 17.11
C VAL A 10 -12.42 -8.49 16.40
N ASN A 11 -11.39 -7.92 17.01
CA ASN A 11 -10.02 -7.94 16.50
C ASN A 11 -9.25 -9.15 17.09
N MET A 12 -7.98 -9.32 16.71
CA MET A 12 -7.14 -10.43 17.17
C MET A 12 -6.89 -10.42 18.69
N GLU A 13 -7.00 -9.26 19.34
CA GLU A 13 -6.84 -9.07 20.79
C GLU A 13 -8.16 -9.23 21.57
N GLY A 14 -9.27 -9.53 20.89
CA GLY A 14 -10.61 -9.63 21.50
C GLY A 14 -11.32 -8.28 21.71
N GLY A 15 -10.71 -7.17 21.28
CA GLY A 15 -11.28 -5.83 21.32
C GLY A 15 -12.22 -5.52 20.14
N THR A 16 -12.82 -4.33 20.15
CA THR A 16 -13.67 -3.87 19.03
C THR A 16 -12.84 -3.64 17.76
N ALA A 17 -13.35 -4.12 16.62
CA ALA A 17 -12.72 -4.00 15.32
C ALA A 17 -13.52 -3.17 14.32
N CYS A 18 -12.81 -2.56 13.38
CA CYS A 18 -13.36 -2.04 12.14
C CYS A 18 -13.71 -3.23 11.23
N CYS A 19 -15.02 -3.42 11.02
CA CYS A 19 -15.58 -4.59 10.35
C CYS A 19 -16.18 -4.20 9.01
N ARG A 20 -15.92 -4.99 7.96
CA ARG A 20 -16.41 -4.70 6.59
C ARG A 20 -17.93 -4.55 6.52
N LYS A 21 -18.66 -5.30 7.34
CA LYS A 21 -20.14 -5.28 7.40
C LYS A 21 -20.73 -3.97 7.92
N THR A 22 -19.97 -3.22 8.73
CA THR A 22 -20.41 -1.93 9.29
C THR A 22 -19.69 -0.74 8.68
N SER A 23 -18.47 -0.97 8.23
CA SER A 23 -17.50 0.04 7.82
C SER A 23 -16.91 -0.35 6.46
N PRO A 24 -17.70 -0.28 5.36
CA PRO A 24 -17.29 -0.81 4.06
C PRO A 24 -16.05 -0.13 3.47
N HIS A 25 -15.76 1.11 3.88
CA HIS A 25 -14.62 1.91 3.40
C HIS A 25 -13.49 2.06 4.42
N GLY A 26 -13.56 1.34 5.55
CA GLY A 26 -12.55 1.42 6.59
C GLY A 26 -11.35 0.52 6.35
N LEU A 27 -10.25 0.80 7.07
CA LEU A 27 -9.16 -0.17 7.21
C LEU A 27 -9.63 -1.29 8.13
N ILE A 28 -9.77 -2.49 7.58
CA ILE A 28 -10.40 -3.62 8.27
C ILE A 28 -9.37 -4.37 9.12
N ASP A 29 -9.64 -4.50 10.42
CA ASP A 29 -8.87 -5.31 11.39
C ASP A 29 -9.73 -6.41 12.06
N CYS A 30 -10.96 -6.60 11.59
CA CYS A 30 -11.88 -7.61 12.09
C CYS A 30 -11.44 -9.02 11.70
N ILE A 31 -11.25 -9.91 12.69
CA ILE A 31 -10.68 -11.24 12.48
C ILE A 31 -11.51 -12.11 11.54
N ALA A 32 -12.84 -12.11 11.66
CA ALA A 32 -13.71 -12.85 10.75
C ALA A 32 -13.56 -12.35 9.31
N CYS A 33 -13.59 -11.03 9.10
CA CYS A 33 -13.40 -10.44 7.78
C CYS A 33 -12.03 -10.76 7.16
N LEU A 34 -10.96 -10.73 7.97
CA LEU A 34 -9.61 -11.06 7.52
C LEU A 34 -9.48 -12.53 7.14
N ASN A 35 -10.02 -13.45 7.97
CA ASN A 35 -10.00 -14.88 7.70
C ASN A 35 -10.78 -15.24 6.43
N ASP A 36 -11.99 -14.69 6.25
CA ASP A 36 -12.79 -14.92 5.05
C ASP A 36 -12.05 -14.47 3.80
N ALA A 37 -11.48 -13.26 3.83
CA ALA A 37 -10.71 -12.71 2.72
C ALA A 37 -9.41 -13.48 2.47
N TRP A 38 -8.79 -14.01 3.52
CA TRP A 38 -7.59 -14.84 3.42
C TRP A 38 -7.87 -16.18 2.74
N SER A 39 -8.96 -16.85 3.12
CA SER A 39 -9.40 -18.10 2.47
C SER A 39 -9.68 -17.88 0.98
N ILE A 40 -10.41 -16.81 0.62
CA ILE A 40 -10.69 -16.46 -0.78
C ILE A 40 -9.39 -16.22 -1.55
N LEU A 41 -8.44 -15.50 -0.97
CA LEU A 41 -7.15 -15.24 -1.61
C LEU A 41 -6.36 -16.53 -1.84
N LEU A 42 -6.25 -17.40 -0.82
CA LEU A 42 -5.53 -18.66 -0.95
C LEU A 42 -6.15 -19.59 -2.00
N GLU A 43 -7.48 -19.61 -2.11
CA GLU A 43 -8.17 -20.39 -3.15
C GLU A 43 -7.80 -19.93 -4.57
N ALA A 44 -7.59 -18.62 -4.76
CA ALA A 44 -7.21 -18.04 -6.04
C ALA A 44 -5.72 -18.22 -6.41
N LEU A 45 -4.86 -18.52 -5.43
CA LEU A 45 -3.43 -18.75 -5.63
C LEU A 45 -3.14 -20.22 -6.00
N ASP A 46 -2.13 -20.43 -6.85
CA ASP A 46 -1.55 -21.76 -7.05
C ASP A 46 -0.82 -22.26 -5.79
N PRO A 47 -0.59 -23.58 -5.66
CA PRO A 47 -0.02 -24.16 -4.44
C PRO A 47 1.35 -23.60 -4.03
N GLU A 48 2.19 -23.21 -4.98
CA GLU A 48 3.51 -22.63 -4.69
C GLU A 48 3.35 -21.23 -4.10
N ASN A 49 2.54 -20.38 -4.75
CA ASN A 49 2.25 -19.02 -4.30
C ASN A 49 1.50 -18.97 -2.95
N ARG A 50 0.70 -19.98 -2.60
CA ARG A 50 0.08 -20.08 -1.27
C ARG A 50 1.11 -20.12 -0.15
N SER A 51 2.12 -20.98 -0.29
CA SER A 51 3.18 -21.12 0.73
C SER A 51 3.95 -19.81 0.94
N HIS A 52 4.15 -19.06 -0.14
CA HIS A 52 4.81 -17.76 -0.13
C HIS A 52 3.93 -16.68 0.52
N ALA A 53 2.65 -16.61 0.17
CA ALA A 53 1.70 -15.69 0.79
C ALA A 53 1.57 -15.95 2.30
N GLU A 54 1.47 -17.22 2.72
CA GLU A 54 1.43 -17.62 4.13
C GLU A 54 2.68 -17.16 4.88
N TRP A 55 3.86 -17.33 4.28
CA TRP A 55 5.10 -16.85 4.88
C TRP A 55 5.11 -15.34 5.03
N ILE A 56 4.74 -14.58 3.99
CA ILE A 56 4.69 -13.11 4.02
C ILE A 56 3.76 -12.64 5.14
N LEU A 57 2.54 -13.18 5.21
CA LEU A 57 1.56 -12.80 6.22
C LEU A 57 2.05 -13.13 7.63
N LYS A 58 2.58 -14.34 7.85
CA LYS A 58 3.11 -14.75 9.15
C LYS A 58 4.28 -13.89 9.58
N ALA A 59 5.19 -13.58 8.66
CA ALA A 59 6.31 -12.71 8.94
C ALA A 59 5.80 -11.31 9.35
N ALA A 60 4.86 -10.73 8.59
CA ALA A 60 4.30 -9.42 8.90
C ALA A 60 3.55 -9.40 10.24
N GLN A 61 2.92 -10.52 10.62
CA GLN A 61 2.31 -10.71 11.95
C GLN A 61 3.36 -10.75 13.07
N GLN A 62 4.44 -11.49 12.88
CA GLN A 62 5.52 -11.59 13.86
C GLN A 62 6.26 -10.26 14.07
N ALA A 63 6.42 -9.47 13.01
CA ALA A 63 6.98 -8.13 13.09
C ALA A 63 6.03 -7.13 13.77
N GLY A 64 4.72 -7.41 13.79
CA GLY A 64 3.74 -6.55 14.43
C GLY A 64 3.76 -5.12 13.87
N PRO A 65 3.65 -4.08 14.72
CA PRO A 65 3.57 -2.70 14.26
C PRO A 65 4.86 -2.16 13.63
N THR A 66 6.03 -2.75 13.89
CA THR A 66 7.27 -2.29 13.25
C THR A 66 7.34 -2.69 11.78
N GLY A 67 6.62 -3.75 11.40
CA GLY A 67 6.57 -4.26 10.03
C GLY A 67 7.89 -4.87 9.56
N ILE A 68 7.90 -5.32 8.31
CA ILE A 68 9.07 -5.91 7.64
C ILE A 68 9.51 -5.00 6.50
N GLY A 69 10.81 -4.72 6.41
CA GLY A 69 11.37 -3.96 5.30
C GLY A 69 11.37 -4.76 3.98
N LYS A 70 11.25 -4.05 2.85
CA LYS A 70 11.30 -4.67 1.51
C LYS A 70 12.60 -5.45 1.28
N SER A 71 13.73 -4.95 1.79
CA SER A 71 15.03 -5.62 1.74
C SER A 71 15.04 -6.98 2.44
N ASP A 72 14.34 -7.11 3.56
CA ASP A 72 14.28 -8.36 4.34
C ASP A 72 13.43 -9.42 3.63
N ILE A 73 12.31 -8.99 3.04
CA ILE A 73 11.47 -9.83 2.19
C ILE A 73 12.30 -10.37 1.00
N LEU A 74 13.00 -9.48 0.29
CA LEU A 74 13.84 -9.86 -0.85
C LEU A 74 15.02 -10.75 -0.43
N ALA A 75 15.64 -10.49 0.72
CA ALA A 75 16.75 -11.31 1.23
C ALA A 75 16.30 -12.72 1.61
N PHE A 76 15.13 -12.86 2.25
CA PHE A 76 14.52 -14.16 2.49
C PHE A 76 14.25 -14.89 1.17
N TRP A 77 13.65 -14.18 0.22
CA TRP A 77 13.27 -14.75 -1.07
C TRP A 77 14.46 -15.26 -1.89
N ARG A 78 15.54 -14.48 -1.96
CA ARG A 78 16.78 -14.90 -2.62
C ARG A 78 17.37 -16.18 -2.02
N LYS A 79 17.17 -16.42 -0.72
CA LYS A 79 17.61 -17.66 -0.06
C LYS A 79 16.68 -18.84 -0.36
N ALA A 80 15.36 -18.59 -0.48
CA ALA A 80 14.38 -19.62 -0.81
C ALA A 80 14.50 -20.12 -2.26
N LEU A 81 14.87 -19.23 -3.21
CA LEU A 81 14.91 -19.51 -4.64
C LEU A 81 16.23 -20.08 -5.20
N ALA A 82 16.81 -21.10 -4.55
CA ALA A 82 17.91 -21.85 -5.19
C ALA A 82 17.47 -22.65 -6.45
N SER A 83 16.18 -22.60 -6.83
CA SER A 83 15.54 -23.33 -7.92
C SER A 83 14.91 -22.42 -8.99
N SER A 84 15.03 -22.83 -10.26
CA SER A 84 14.95 -22.04 -11.51
C SER A 84 13.62 -21.39 -11.91
N HIS A 85 12.63 -21.29 -11.03
CA HIS A 85 11.41 -20.52 -11.30
C HIS A 85 11.24 -19.50 -10.18
N GLN A 86 11.26 -18.21 -10.56
CA GLN A 86 11.06 -17.11 -9.63
C GLN A 86 9.58 -16.73 -9.67
N PRO A 87 8.73 -17.17 -8.71
CA PRO A 87 7.48 -16.49 -8.50
C PRO A 87 7.77 -15.01 -8.27
N GLU A 88 7.01 -14.15 -8.94
CA GLU A 88 7.10 -12.71 -8.74
C GLU A 88 6.48 -12.39 -7.38
N VAL A 89 7.27 -12.42 -6.29
CA VAL A 89 6.84 -12.01 -4.92
C VAL A 89 6.06 -10.72 -4.94
N ALA A 90 6.50 -9.80 -5.80
CA ALA A 90 5.83 -8.55 -6.02
C ALA A 90 4.35 -8.78 -6.35
N VAL A 91 4.01 -9.66 -7.30
CA VAL A 91 2.64 -10.01 -7.67
C VAL A 91 1.85 -10.55 -6.49
N ILE A 92 2.44 -11.45 -5.69
CA ILE A 92 1.78 -12.00 -4.50
C ILE A 92 1.49 -10.89 -3.49
N ILE A 93 2.47 -10.02 -3.22
CA ILE A 93 2.30 -8.89 -2.31
C ILE A 93 1.22 -7.93 -2.84
N ASP A 94 1.24 -7.61 -4.13
CA ASP A 94 0.25 -6.72 -4.74
C ASP A 94 -1.16 -7.32 -4.66
N GLN A 95 -1.33 -8.62 -4.90
CA GLN A 95 -2.60 -9.31 -4.70
C GLN A 95 -3.08 -9.24 -3.24
N MET A 96 -2.17 -9.38 -2.26
CA MET A 96 -2.51 -9.28 -0.84
C MET A 96 -2.83 -7.85 -0.39
N VAL A 97 -2.20 -6.83 -1.01
CA VAL A 97 -2.41 -5.39 -0.73
C VAL A 97 -3.65 -4.84 -1.42
N GLU A 98 -3.92 -5.27 -2.66
CA GLU A 98 -5.04 -4.78 -3.49
C GLU A 98 -6.31 -5.65 -3.35
N ALA A 99 -6.28 -6.69 -2.51
CA ALA A 99 -7.47 -7.46 -2.18
C ALA A 99 -8.60 -6.57 -1.64
N SER A 100 -9.85 -6.97 -1.87
CA SER A 100 -11.03 -6.21 -1.40
C SER A 100 -11.03 -5.93 0.11
N ILE A 101 -10.41 -6.85 0.86
CA ILE A 101 -10.00 -6.69 2.26
C ILE A 101 -8.51 -7.05 2.30
N PRO A 102 -7.62 -6.04 2.31
CA PRO A 102 -6.17 -6.27 2.30
C PRO A 102 -5.72 -7.03 3.54
N GLN A 103 -4.77 -7.94 3.34
CA GLN A 103 -4.18 -8.75 4.41
C GLN A 103 -2.95 -8.09 5.03
N ILE A 104 -2.33 -7.23 4.23
CA ILE A 104 -1.12 -6.48 4.54
C ILE A 104 -1.26 -5.06 3.96
N TYR A 105 -0.52 -4.13 4.56
CA TYR A 105 -0.45 -2.75 4.09
C TYR A 105 1.01 -2.31 4.04
N TRP A 106 1.34 -1.57 2.99
CA TRP A 106 2.56 -0.78 2.95
C TRP A 106 2.40 0.47 3.82
N THR A 107 3.36 0.70 4.71
CA THR A 107 3.39 1.84 5.63
C THR A 107 4.82 2.30 5.86
N GLY A 108 4.99 3.27 6.77
CA GLY A 108 6.27 3.83 7.15
C GLY A 108 6.60 5.14 6.43
N TYR A 109 7.05 6.11 7.23
CA TYR A 109 7.36 7.47 6.77
C TYR A 109 8.85 7.61 6.42
N ASP A 110 9.73 7.06 7.25
CA ASP A 110 11.17 7.06 7.04
C ASP A 110 11.57 5.91 6.10
N SER A 111 11.23 4.68 6.47
CA SER A 111 11.46 3.47 5.68
C SER A 111 10.14 2.81 5.33
N LEU A 112 10.09 2.19 4.15
CA LEU A 112 8.93 1.46 3.69
C LEU A 112 8.89 0.08 4.36
N VAL A 113 7.82 -0.20 5.09
CA VAL A 113 7.62 -1.48 5.78
C VAL A 113 6.25 -2.05 5.46
N LEU A 114 6.17 -3.38 5.48
CA LEU A 114 4.93 -4.12 5.31
C LEU A 114 4.42 -4.57 6.68
N ILE A 115 3.18 -4.19 7.00
CA ILE A 115 2.48 -4.62 8.22
C ILE A 115 1.31 -5.51 7.84
N SER A 116 0.87 -6.38 8.77
CA SER A 116 -0.39 -7.10 8.58
C SER A 116 -1.58 -6.27 9.04
N ALA A 117 -2.74 -6.49 8.42
CA ALA A 117 -3.97 -5.76 8.68
C ALA A 117 -4.40 -5.76 10.15
N HIS A 118 -4.11 -6.82 10.91
CA HIS A 118 -4.44 -6.92 12.34
C HIS A 118 -3.80 -5.82 13.21
N VAL A 119 -2.68 -5.22 12.79
CA VAL A 119 -2.01 -4.11 13.49
C VAL A 119 -2.23 -2.74 12.83
N VAL A 120 -3.11 -2.65 11.82
CA VAL A 120 -3.43 -1.38 11.16
C VAL A 120 -3.92 -0.27 12.11
N PRO A 121 -4.59 -0.54 13.26
CA PRO A 121 -4.94 0.51 14.22
C PRO A 121 -3.73 1.29 14.76
N LYS A 122 -2.52 0.71 14.74
CA LYS A 122 -1.29 1.37 15.22
C LYS A 122 -0.73 2.38 14.21
N TRP A 123 -1.16 2.31 12.94
CA TRP A 123 -0.72 3.17 11.84
C TRP A 123 -1.84 4.07 11.29
N SER A 124 -3.00 4.05 11.94
CA SER A 124 -4.19 4.74 11.47
C SER A 124 -4.77 5.65 12.55
N VAL A 125 -5.72 6.48 12.15
CA VAL A 125 -6.51 7.32 13.04
C VAL A 125 -7.96 6.87 13.04
N THR A 126 -8.58 6.91 14.22
CA THR A 126 -10.00 6.63 14.37
C THR A 126 -10.82 7.87 14.04
N ILE A 127 -11.65 7.79 13.01
CA ILE A 127 -12.53 8.89 12.56
C ILE A 127 -13.99 8.69 12.97
N SER A 128 -14.36 7.47 13.35
CA SER A 128 -15.65 7.14 13.96
C SER A 128 -15.47 5.98 14.94
N LYS A 129 -16.21 6.00 16.05
CA LYS A 129 -16.24 4.93 17.04
C LYS A 129 -17.47 4.03 16.90
N ASP A 130 -18.54 4.54 16.28
CA ASP A 130 -19.77 3.79 16.03
C ASP A 130 -20.37 4.19 14.66
N PRO A 131 -20.14 3.41 13.60
CA PRO A 131 -19.30 2.21 13.58
C PRO A 131 -17.81 2.56 13.70
N LEU A 132 -16.99 1.65 14.23
CA LEU A 132 -15.54 1.85 14.32
C LEU A 132 -14.94 1.97 12.92
N LEU A 133 -14.20 3.05 12.67
CA LEU A 133 -13.65 3.37 11.36
C LEU A 133 -12.24 3.96 11.49
N TYR A 134 -11.32 3.34 10.76
CA TYR A 134 -9.93 3.76 10.66
C TYR A 134 -9.61 4.27 9.26
N VAL A 135 -8.74 5.27 9.18
CA VAL A 135 -8.11 5.74 7.93
C VAL A 135 -6.62 5.99 8.14
N PHE A 136 -5.83 5.86 7.08
CA PHE A 136 -4.44 6.30 7.12
C PHE A 136 -4.41 7.83 7.15
N PRO A 137 -3.60 8.46 8.01
CA PRO A 137 -3.45 9.91 8.01
C PRO A 137 -2.97 10.38 6.64
N ARG A 138 -3.72 11.31 6.04
CA ARG A 138 -3.37 12.01 4.80
C ARG A 138 -3.81 13.44 4.93
N ARG A 139 -3.00 14.37 4.42
CA ARG A 139 -3.31 15.81 4.48
C ARG A 139 -4.57 16.20 3.73
N TRP A 140 -4.93 15.45 2.70
CA TRP A 140 -6.17 15.66 1.96
C TRP A 140 -7.38 14.99 2.59
N LEU A 141 -7.33 14.48 3.82
CA LEU A 141 -8.50 13.96 4.52
C LEU A 141 -8.92 14.90 5.65
N ASP A 142 -10.21 15.18 5.77
CA ASP A 142 -10.78 15.89 6.92
C ASP A 142 -10.90 14.95 8.14
N ILE A 143 -11.37 15.49 9.27
CA ILE A 143 -11.56 14.74 10.52
C ILE A 143 -12.58 13.59 10.42
N ARG A 144 -13.37 13.55 9.33
CA ARG A 144 -14.34 12.50 9.02
C ARG A 144 -13.80 11.53 7.97
N GLY A 145 -12.53 11.66 7.57
CA GLY A 145 -11.93 10.86 6.50
C GLY A 145 -12.43 11.19 5.10
N ILE A 146 -13.06 12.35 4.91
CA ILE A 146 -13.54 12.79 3.60
C ILE A 146 -12.40 13.52 2.87
N LYS A 147 -12.18 13.16 1.60
CA LYS A 147 -11.16 13.80 0.77
C LYS A 147 -11.52 15.27 0.52
N VAL A 148 -10.65 16.19 0.95
CA VAL A 148 -10.74 17.63 0.67
C VAL A 148 -10.18 17.88 -0.73
N PRO A 149 -11.02 18.23 -1.73
CA PRO A 149 -10.60 18.30 -3.13
C PRO A 149 -9.44 19.27 -3.35
N ASP A 150 -9.44 20.43 -2.70
CA ASP A 150 -8.41 21.46 -2.89
C ASP A 150 -7.02 20.99 -2.48
N PHE A 151 -6.89 20.28 -1.35
CA PHE A 151 -5.61 19.74 -0.89
C PHE A 151 -5.14 18.59 -1.78
N TRP A 152 -6.06 17.73 -2.22
CA TRP A 152 -5.74 16.67 -3.18
C TRP A 152 -5.23 17.25 -4.49
N GLN A 153 -5.96 18.21 -5.04
CA GLN A 153 -5.64 18.92 -6.28
C GLN A 153 -4.33 19.68 -6.20
N ALA A 154 -4.04 20.33 -5.07
CA ALA A 154 -2.75 20.98 -4.84
C ALA A 154 -1.58 19.97 -4.87
N ALA A 155 -1.76 18.77 -4.30
CA ALA A 155 -0.74 17.72 -4.33
C ALA A 155 -0.50 17.18 -5.74
N LEU A 156 -1.58 16.95 -6.50
CA LEU A 156 -1.47 16.52 -7.90
C LEU A 156 -0.72 17.57 -8.75
N ARG A 157 -1.10 18.85 -8.66
CA ARG A 157 -0.44 19.95 -9.40
C ARG A 157 1.02 20.12 -8.99
N ALA A 158 1.35 19.93 -7.70
CA ALA A 158 2.74 20.04 -7.23
C ALA A 158 3.64 18.97 -7.87
N VAL A 159 3.20 17.71 -7.91
CA VAL A 159 3.94 16.62 -8.55
C VAL A 159 3.99 16.81 -10.08
N MET A 160 2.86 17.12 -10.72
CA MET A 160 2.82 17.38 -12.16
C MET A 160 3.72 18.54 -12.58
N GLY A 161 3.72 19.64 -11.83
CA GLY A 161 4.59 20.78 -12.09
C GLY A 161 6.07 20.38 -12.13
N LEU A 162 6.52 19.56 -11.17
CA LEU A 162 7.90 19.06 -11.17
C LEU A 162 8.22 18.24 -12.43
N VAL A 163 7.34 17.32 -12.82
CA VAL A 163 7.57 16.47 -14.01
C VAL A 163 7.50 17.27 -15.30
N VAL A 164 6.60 18.25 -15.40
CA VAL A 164 6.49 19.11 -16.59
C VAL A 164 7.75 19.95 -16.80
N PHE A 165 8.30 20.53 -15.73
CA PHE A 165 9.53 21.33 -15.82
C PHE A 165 10.81 20.50 -15.84
N ARG A 166 10.74 19.22 -15.43
CA ARG A 166 11.87 18.28 -15.44
C ARG A 166 11.42 16.87 -15.86
N PRO A 167 11.10 16.65 -17.14
CA PRO A 167 10.77 15.32 -17.62
C PRO A 167 11.93 14.35 -17.37
N GLY A 168 11.62 13.16 -16.85
CA GLY A 168 12.63 12.19 -16.44
C GLY A 168 13.22 12.46 -15.05
N ILE A 169 12.59 13.29 -14.21
CA ILE A 169 12.95 13.42 -12.80
C ILE A 169 12.76 12.08 -12.06
N SER A 170 13.72 11.73 -11.19
CA SER A 170 13.61 10.50 -10.39
C SER A 170 12.58 10.64 -9.27
N GLN A 171 11.99 9.54 -8.82
CA GLN A 171 11.07 9.55 -7.69
C GLN A 171 11.72 10.08 -6.41
N THR A 172 12.99 9.72 -6.16
CA THR A 172 13.76 10.27 -5.02
C THR A 172 13.85 11.78 -5.09
N GLU A 173 14.07 12.37 -6.27
CA GLU A 173 14.16 13.82 -6.42
C GLU A 173 12.80 14.49 -6.24
N ILE A 174 11.71 13.91 -6.74
CA ILE A 174 10.34 14.40 -6.47
C ILE A 174 10.08 14.44 -4.96
N ARG A 175 10.32 13.33 -4.25
CA ARG A 175 10.14 13.24 -2.81
C ARG A 175 11.01 14.25 -2.08
N TRP A 176 12.30 14.38 -2.46
CA TRP A 176 13.20 15.36 -1.86
C TRP A 176 12.69 16.79 -2.04
N ARG A 177 12.25 17.17 -3.25
CA ARG A 177 11.76 18.53 -3.54
C ARG A 177 10.48 18.87 -2.78
N LEU A 178 9.65 17.87 -2.50
CA LEU A 178 8.34 18.03 -1.88
C LEU A 178 8.31 17.71 -0.37
N ARG A 179 9.43 17.27 0.21
CA ARG A 179 9.53 16.80 1.61
C ARG A 179 9.10 17.79 2.69
N SER A 180 9.07 19.09 2.38
CA SER A 180 8.61 20.11 3.33
C SER A 180 7.09 20.13 3.51
N VAL A 181 6.36 19.54 2.56
CA VAL A 181 4.89 19.56 2.51
C VAL A 181 4.32 18.15 2.51
N TYR A 182 4.91 17.22 1.77
CA TYR A 182 4.35 15.87 1.60
C TYR A 182 5.29 14.81 2.13
N ASP A 183 4.72 13.80 2.78
CA ASP A 183 5.47 12.62 3.21
C ASP A 183 5.61 11.58 2.09
N ARG A 184 6.36 10.49 2.36
CA ARG A 184 6.60 9.41 1.39
C ARG A 184 5.31 8.75 0.91
N GLN A 185 4.38 8.47 1.81
CA GLN A 185 3.12 7.78 1.51
C GLN A 185 2.24 8.66 0.64
N GLU A 186 2.21 9.96 0.93
CA GLU A 186 1.47 10.94 0.16
C GLU A 186 2.02 11.07 -1.27
N ILE A 187 3.35 11.16 -1.43
CA ILE A 187 3.98 11.20 -2.75
C ILE A 187 3.69 9.91 -3.53
N ASN A 188 3.76 8.74 -2.89
CA ASN A 188 3.44 7.47 -3.54
C ASN A 188 1.98 7.40 -4.00
N GLU A 189 1.03 7.89 -3.19
CA GLU A 189 -0.39 7.90 -3.54
C GLU A 189 -0.67 8.83 -4.75
N VAL A 190 -0.05 10.02 -4.76
CA VAL A 190 -0.18 10.97 -5.87
C VAL A 190 0.43 10.42 -7.16
N LEU A 191 1.65 9.88 -7.10
CA LEU A 191 2.31 9.30 -8.28
C LEU A 191 1.52 8.12 -8.84
N ARG A 192 1.04 7.22 -7.97
CA ARG A 192 0.21 6.08 -8.35
C ARG A 192 -1.09 6.53 -9.03
N TYR A 193 -1.75 7.56 -8.50
CA TYR A 193 -2.96 8.12 -9.10
C TYR A 193 -2.68 8.70 -10.50
N LEU A 194 -1.69 9.59 -10.61
CA LEU A 194 -1.35 10.24 -11.87
C LEU A 194 -0.89 9.24 -12.95
N TYR A 195 -0.19 8.19 -12.54
CA TYR A 195 0.18 7.08 -13.42
C TYR A 195 -1.04 6.29 -13.90
N ARG A 196 -1.91 5.84 -12.98
CA ARG A 196 -3.14 5.09 -13.31
C ARG A 196 -4.07 5.89 -14.21
N GLU A 197 -4.14 7.21 -14.00
CA GLU A 197 -4.92 8.11 -14.84
C GLU A 197 -4.24 8.46 -16.17
N GLY A 198 -3.00 8.04 -16.43
CA GLY A 198 -2.29 8.30 -17.68
C GLY A 198 -1.75 9.71 -17.84
N HIS A 199 -1.70 10.50 -16.77
CA HIS A 199 -1.03 11.81 -16.75
C HIS A 199 0.49 11.69 -16.61
N LEU A 200 0.96 10.59 -16.03
CA LEU A 200 2.37 10.26 -15.93
C LEU A 200 2.67 8.91 -16.58
N GLU A 201 3.85 8.81 -17.16
CA GLU A 201 4.48 7.57 -17.60
C GLU A 201 5.65 7.26 -16.67
N GLN A 202 5.79 5.99 -16.27
CA GLN A 202 6.91 5.51 -15.50
C GLN A 202 7.93 4.84 -16.41
N ARG A 203 9.21 5.21 -16.28
CA ARG A 203 10.31 4.48 -16.92
C ARG A 203 11.32 4.04 -15.89
N LEU A 204 11.61 2.75 -15.90
CA LEU A 204 12.65 2.15 -15.10
C LEU A 204 13.98 2.33 -15.84
N GLY A 205 15.04 2.72 -15.13
CA GLY A 205 16.39 2.72 -15.70
C GLY A 205 16.76 1.34 -16.25
N HIS A 206 17.74 1.26 -17.15
CA HIS A 206 18.22 0.02 -17.79
C HIS A 206 18.84 -0.95 -16.77
N HIS A 207 18.01 -1.57 -15.92
CA HIS A 207 18.42 -2.58 -14.96
C HIS A 207 17.47 -3.77 -15.05
N PRO A 208 17.96 -4.95 -15.48
CA PRO A 208 17.11 -6.12 -15.78
C PRO A 208 16.29 -6.63 -14.58
N VAL A 209 16.69 -6.29 -13.34
CA VAL A 209 16.02 -6.71 -12.10
C VAL A 209 14.76 -5.88 -11.77
N LEU A 210 14.62 -4.66 -12.31
CA LEU A 210 13.50 -3.77 -11.93
C LEU A 210 12.18 -4.08 -12.64
N HIS A 211 12.17 -4.93 -13.67
CA HIS A 211 10.94 -5.28 -14.39
C HIS A 211 9.85 -5.90 -13.50
N ALA A 212 10.20 -6.39 -12.31
CA ALA A 212 9.26 -6.94 -11.32
C ALA A 212 9.02 -6.04 -10.09
N ALA A 213 9.55 -4.80 -10.06
CA ALA A 213 9.37 -3.93 -8.89
C ALA A 213 7.98 -3.29 -8.90
N LEU A 214 7.08 -3.76 -8.04
CA LEU A 214 5.79 -3.12 -7.82
C LEU A 214 5.92 -1.98 -6.79
N PRO A 215 5.25 -0.84 -7.03
CA PRO A 215 5.18 0.24 -6.06
C PRO A 215 4.47 -0.23 -4.78
N PRO A 216 4.79 0.36 -3.62
CA PRO A 216 5.71 1.47 -3.42
C PRO A 216 7.19 1.05 -3.52
N PHE A 217 8.01 1.99 -3.97
CA PHE A 217 9.45 1.81 -4.14
C PHE A 217 10.19 2.17 -2.85
N ASP A 218 11.25 1.42 -2.53
CA ASP A 218 12.20 1.77 -1.47
C ASP A 218 13.19 2.87 -1.92
N ASP A 219 14.09 3.30 -1.04
CA ASP A 219 15.02 4.40 -1.33
C ASP A 219 15.95 4.12 -2.51
N GLU A 220 16.38 2.86 -2.70
CA GLU A 220 17.30 2.48 -3.78
C GLU A 220 16.56 2.35 -5.12
N GLU A 221 15.32 1.86 -5.09
CA GLU A 221 14.45 1.76 -6.25
C GLU A 221 14.01 3.14 -6.74
N GLU A 222 13.66 4.06 -5.84
CA GLU A 222 13.23 5.42 -6.18
C GLU A 222 14.27 6.21 -7.00
N LEU A 223 15.56 5.90 -6.83
CA LEU A 223 16.65 6.49 -7.61
C LEU A 223 16.64 6.06 -9.07
N LYS A 224 16.01 4.91 -9.36
CA LYS A 224 16.02 4.24 -10.66
C LYS A 224 14.67 4.40 -11.38
N VAL A 225 13.63 4.82 -10.66
CA VAL A 225 12.31 5.12 -11.20
C VAL A 225 12.27 6.58 -11.64
N HIS A 226 12.04 6.81 -12.94
CA HIS A 226 11.97 8.14 -13.54
C HIS A 226 10.58 8.39 -14.11
N TRP A 227 10.10 9.62 -13.94
CA TRP A 227 8.73 10.01 -14.29
C TRP A 227 8.71 10.98 -15.47
N PHE A 228 7.83 10.70 -16.43
CA PHE A 228 7.63 11.48 -17.64
C PHE A 228 6.17 11.89 -17.76
N ILE A 229 5.89 12.89 -18.59
CA ILE A 229 4.52 13.25 -18.95
C ILE A 229 3.91 12.08 -19.73
N GLY A 230 2.72 11.65 -19.30
CA GLY A 230 1.96 10.59 -19.97
C GLY A 230 1.19 11.09 -21.20
N GLU A 231 0.24 10.28 -21.66
CA GLU A 231 -0.57 10.59 -22.84
C GLU A 231 -1.63 11.66 -22.56
N LYS A 232 -2.20 11.68 -21.35
CA LYS A 232 -3.16 12.72 -20.97
C LYS A 232 -2.46 14.05 -20.75
N HIS A 233 -3.14 15.13 -21.14
CA HIS A 233 -2.58 16.46 -20.97
C HIS A 233 -2.42 16.84 -19.49
N TRP A 234 -1.26 17.41 -19.16
CA TRP A 234 -0.89 17.74 -17.78
C TRP A 234 -1.80 18.80 -17.13
N TYR A 235 -2.45 19.65 -17.92
CA TYR A 235 -3.34 20.71 -17.43
C TYR A 235 -4.77 20.22 -17.10
N GLN A 236 -5.07 18.95 -17.35
CA GLN A 236 -6.37 18.34 -17.04
C GLN A 236 -6.43 17.76 -15.62
N VAL A 237 -5.38 17.99 -14.83
CA VAL A 237 -5.23 17.51 -13.46
C VAL A 237 -5.99 18.38 -12.46
#